data_AF-A0A955BG38-F1
#
_entry.id   AF-A0A955BG38-F1
#
_cell.length_a   1.000
_cell.length_b   1.000
_cell.length_c   1.000
_cell.angle_alpha   90.00
_cell.angle_beta   90.00
_cell.angle_gamma   90.00
#
_symmetry.space_group_name_H-M   'P 1'
#
loop_
_entity.id
_entity.type
_entity.pdbx_description
1 polymer ?
#
loop_
_entity_poly.entity_id
_entity_poly.type
_entity_poly.pdbx_seq_one_letter_code
_entity_poly.pdbx_strand_id
1 'polypeptide(L)'
;DYVVTKIPRFAFEKFPEADATLTTQMKSVGETMAIGRTFKESFQKALRGLEVGTFGFGCDGKDLWGTLEQPDVNEIRAKLATPNAERPWYLRYAIKAGMTMDEIFELTAIDRWFLDQLFEIVEMEERLRSVGGIDQVDTPTLKKAKQFGFSDRQLATIWSANELHIRERRKRRGIVATFKSVDTCAAEFEAYTPYYYSTYEDEDETPAKADKQRIMILGGGPNRIGQGIEFDYCCCHASFALREMGIESIMVNSNPETVSTDYDTSDLLFFEPLTVEDVLNICDRVQPDGVIVQFGGQTPLNLARALASAGVPIIGTSVDTIEAAEDREKFQQLLQRLNLKQPANGIVRTMNQARIEAAKIGFPSLVRPSFVLGGRAMEICYDMAQFERFVAEAFVVAQGQPVLIDRFLEDAIEVDVDAVSDGEQVIVMGVMEHIEEAGVHSGDSACVIPPYSLPGPVVQEIREATIAMARYLKVVGLMNVQFAVKKEDGAMNVYVLEVNPRASRTVPFVAKATGVPVAKIAAKVMAGATL
;
A
#
# COMPACT_ATOMS: atom_id res chain seq x y z
N ASP A 1 7.08 2.21 -29.14
CA ASP A 1 7.13 3.69 -29.27
C ASP A 1 7.03 4.40 -27.91
N TYR A 2 7.52 3.78 -26.85
CA TYR A 2 7.51 4.30 -25.48
C TYR A 2 8.79 3.84 -24.77
N VAL A 3 9.04 4.37 -23.58
CA VAL A 3 10.10 3.94 -22.67
C VAL A 3 9.46 3.22 -21.49
N VAL A 4 10.04 2.09 -21.11
CA VAL A 4 9.69 1.35 -19.90
C VAL A 4 10.80 1.53 -18.88
N THR A 5 10.44 1.81 -17.64
CA THR A 5 11.38 1.91 -16.52
C THR A 5 10.95 0.98 -15.41
N LYS A 6 11.88 0.13 -14.97
CA LYS A 6 11.70 -0.76 -13.83
C LYS A 6 12.61 -0.33 -12.69
N ILE A 7 12.07 -0.27 -11.47
CA ILE A 7 12.81 0.09 -10.26
C ILE A 7 12.61 -1.01 -9.20
N PRO A 8 13.70 -1.59 -8.66
CA PRO A 8 13.59 -2.59 -7.59
C PRO A 8 13.11 -1.98 -6.28
N ARG A 9 12.25 -2.71 -5.55
CA ARG A 9 11.81 -2.42 -4.18
C ARG A 9 12.69 -3.19 -3.20
N PHE A 10 13.25 -2.50 -2.22
CA PHE A 10 14.04 -3.10 -1.13
C PHE A 10 13.23 -3.20 0.16
N ALA A 11 13.78 -3.75 1.24
CA ALA A 11 13.14 -3.72 2.56
C ALA A 11 14.18 -3.68 3.70
N PHE A 12 15.29 -2.96 3.50
CA PHE A 12 16.40 -2.90 4.45
C PHE A 12 15.99 -2.38 5.83
N GLU A 13 14.91 -1.59 5.91
CA GLU A 13 14.31 -1.16 7.16
C GLU A 13 13.86 -2.31 8.08
N LYS A 14 13.70 -3.52 7.55
CA LYS A 14 13.38 -4.74 8.32
C LYS A 14 14.62 -5.52 8.76
N PHE A 15 15.78 -5.16 8.25
CA PHE A 15 17.05 -5.86 8.51
C PHE A 15 18.15 -4.83 8.85
N PRO A 16 18.05 -4.16 10.01
CA PRO A 16 18.96 -3.05 10.36
C PRO A 16 20.44 -3.47 10.45
N GLU A 17 20.71 -4.75 10.74
CA GLU A 17 22.05 -5.31 10.80
C GLU A 17 22.61 -5.74 9.43
N ALA A 18 21.76 -5.78 8.39
CA ALA A 18 22.18 -6.18 7.07
C ALA A 18 22.90 -5.05 6.33
N ASP A 19 23.98 -5.38 5.62
CA ASP A 19 24.62 -4.44 4.71
C ASP A 19 23.66 -4.05 3.56
N ALA A 20 23.28 -2.78 3.51
CA ALA A 20 22.37 -2.22 2.50
C ALA A 20 23.04 -1.89 1.16
N THR A 21 24.36 -2.12 1.04
CA THR A 21 25.11 -1.89 -0.21
C THR A 21 24.61 -2.82 -1.31
N LEU A 22 24.31 -2.27 -2.49
CA LEU A 22 23.90 -3.04 -3.66
C LEU A 22 25.14 -3.62 -4.35
N THR A 23 25.07 -4.90 -4.67
CA THR A 23 26.16 -5.67 -5.27
C THR A 23 25.59 -6.66 -6.29
N THR A 24 26.41 -7.58 -6.80
CA THR A 24 25.99 -8.61 -7.76
C THR A 24 24.99 -9.61 -7.19
N GLN A 25 24.92 -9.74 -5.86
CA GLN A 25 23.90 -10.51 -5.16
C GLN A 25 22.62 -9.66 -4.98
N MET A 26 21.49 -10.18 -5.44
CA MET A 26 20.19 -9.52 -5.30
C MET A 26 19.77 -9.40 -3.83
N LYS A 27 19.26 -8.22 -3.47
CA LYS A 27 18.70 -7.88 -2.15
C LYS A 27 17.30 -7.25 -2.24
N SER A 28 16.76 -7.07 -3.44
CA SER A 28 15.42 -6.53 -3.67
C SER A 28 14.36 -7.59 -3.37
N VAL A 29 13.21 -7.14 -2.89
CA VAL A 29 12.05 -7.99 -2.49
C VAL A 29 10.89 -7.92 -3.48
N GLY A 30 11.02 -7.09 -4.52
CA GLY A 30 10.07 -6.93 -5.60
C GLY A 30 10.49 -5.79 -6.53
N GLU A 31 9.60 -5.36 -7.40
CA GLU A 31 9.85 -4.32 -8.38
C GLU A 31 8.57 -3.64 -8.86
N THR A 32 8.71 -2.39 -9.27
CA THR A 32 7.65 -1.64 -9.95
C THR A 32 8.11 -1.32 -11.36
N MET A 33 7.17 -1.27 -12.29
CA MET A 33 7.40 -0.87 -13.67
C MET A 33 6.48 0.29 -14.02
N ALA A 34 6.95 1.16 -14.91
CA ALA A 34 6.13 2.20 -15.49
C ALA A 34 6.45 2.37 -16.97
N ILE A 35 5.48 2.92 -17.70
CA ILE A 35 5.58 3.21 -19.13
C ILE A 35 5.32 4.70 -19.32
N GLY A 36 6.14 5.36 -20.13
CA GLY A 36 5.95 6.76 -20.53
C GLY A 36 6.46 7.01 -21.95
N ARG A 37 6.02 8.08 -22.59
CA ARG A 37 6.47 8.46 -23.95
C ARG A 37 7.91 8.97 -23.96
N THR A 38 8.42 9.36 -22.79
CA THR A 38 9.82 9.77 -22.59
C THR A 38 10.41 9.07 -21.38
N PHE A 39 11.75 9.01 -21.30
CA PHE A 39 12.44 8.49 -20.12
C PHE A 39 12.06 9.26 -18.86
N LYS A 40 12.02 10.61 -18.92
CA LYS A 40 11.66 11.45 -17.76
C LYS A 40 10.29 11.10 -17.20
N GLU A 41 9.29 10.95 -18.08
CA GLU A 41 7.94 10.53 -17.69
C GLU A 41 7.93 9.14 -17.07
N SER A 42 8.51 8.15 -17.76
CA SER A 42 8.57 6.76 -17.31
C SER A 42 9.30 6.62 -15.96
N PHE A 43 10.41 7.34 -15.80
CA PHE A 43 11.22 7.33 -14.58
C PHE A 43 10.48 7.93 -13.39
N GLN A 44 9.85 9.10 -13.54
CA GLN A 44 9.07 9.70 -12.44
C GLN A 44 7.81 8.89 -12.10
N LYS A 45 7.18 8.23 -13.09
CA LYS A 45 6.10 7.26 -12.85
C LYS A 45 6.58 6.07 -12.02
N ALA A 46 7.72 5.48 -12.38
CA ALA A 46 8.29 4.36 -11.64
C ALA A 46 8.65 4.76 -10.20
N LEU A 47 9.22 5.95 -9.98
CA LEU A 47 9.55 6.43 -8.63
C LEU A 47 8.30 6.62 -7.74
N ARG A 48 7.21 7.18 -8.28
CA ARG A 48 5.98 7.35 -7.49
C ARG A 48 5.19 6.07 -7.31
N GLY A 49 5.32 5.11 -8.22
CA GLY A 49 4.74 3.77 -8.12
C GLY A 49 5.57 2.78 -7.30
N LEU A 50 6.66 3.22 -6.65
CA LEU A 50 7.54 2.35 -5.86
C LEU A 50 7.01 2.06 -4.45
N GLU A 51 5.96 2.75 -4.01
CA GLU A 51 5.33 2.56 -2.70
C GLU A 51 6.31 2.76 -1.52
N VAL A 52 7.24 3.70 -1.67
CA VAL A 52 8.17 4.14 -0.62
C VAL A 52 7.85 5.52 -0.08
N GLY A 53 6.70 6.10 -0.45
CA GLY A 53 6.25 7.42 0.00
C GLY A 53 6.96 8.59 -0.69
N THR A 54 7.55 8.35 -1.85
CA THR A 54 8.11 9.37 -2.75
C THR A 54 7.20 9.53 -3.96
N PHE A 55 7.12 10.73 -4.53
CA PHE A 55 6.18 11.05 -5.61
C PHE A 55 6.85 11.51 -6.90
N GLY A 56 8.17 11.31 -6.99
CA GLY A 56 8.99 11.52 -8.17
C GLY A 56 10.47 11.70 -7.80
N PHE A 57 11.20 12.41 -8.64
CA PHE A 57 12.61 12.74 -8.40
C PHE A 57 12.70 13.96 -7.45
N GLY A 58 12.33 13.76 -6.17
CA GLY A 58 12.26 14.82 -5.16
C GLY A 58 10.98 15.66 -5.24
N CYS A 59 10.98 16.81 -4.57
CA CYS A 59 9.81 17.71 -4.41
C CYS A 59 8.62 17.08 -3.67
N ASP A 60 8.87 16.29 -2.65
CA ASP A 60 7.81 15.68 -1.84
C ASP A 60 8.15 15.72 -0.35
N GLY A 61 7.28 15.16 0.49
CA GLY A 61 7.46 15.19 1.95
C GLY A 61 8.67 14.43 2.47
N LYS A 62 9.37 13.65 1.64
CA LYS A 62 10.61 12.93 2.00
C LYS A 62 11.87 13.58 1.42
N ASP A 63 11.73 14.65 0.65
CA ASP A 63 12.85 15.39 0.09
C ASP A 63 13.56 16.19 1.20
N LEU A 64 14.83 15.88 1.45
CA LEU A 64 15.63 16.53 2.49
C LEU A 64 16.26 17.85 2.02
N TRP A 65 16.25 18.11 0.71
CA TRP A 65 16.90 19.29 0.15
C TRP A 65 16.23 20.59 0.62
N GLY A 66 17.01 21.49 1.21
CA GLY A 66 16.54 22.74 1.82
C GLY A 66 16.02 22.61 3.26
N THR A 67 16.08 21.41 3.86
CA THR A 67 15.73 21.18 5.26
C THR A 67 16.96 21.24 6.18
N LEU A 68 16.76 21.15 7.50
CA LEU A 68 17.87 21.05 8.48
C LEU A 68 18.65 19.73 8.35
N GLU A 69 18.04 18.70 7.75
CA GLU A 69 18.61 17.37 7.55
C GLU A 69 19.16 17.18 6.12
N GLN A 70 19.38 18.29 5.38
CA GLN A 70 19.95 18.22 4.04
C GLN A 70 21.35 17.57 4.08
N PRO A 71 21.62 16.57 3.23
CA PRO A 71 22.93 15.93 3.19
C PRO A 71 24.01 16.88 2.68
N ASP A 72 25.20 16.78 3.27
CA ASP A 72 26.36 17.55 2.82
C ASP A 72 27.01 16.92 1.56
N VAL A 73 27.95 17.64 0.95
CA VAL A 73 28.61 17.20 -0.28
C VAL A 73 29.40 15.88 -0.09
N ASN A 74 29.94 15.63 1.12
CA ASN A 74 30.68 14.40 1.39
C ASN A 74 29.73 13.20 1.49
N GLU A 75 28.61 13.37 2.17
CA GLU A 75 27.55 12.35 2.24
C GLU A 75 27.00 12.04 0.84
N ILE A 76 26.72 13.07 0.04
CA ILE A 76 26.27 12.92 -1.35
C ILE A 76 27.28 12.12 -2.17
N ARG A 77 28.57 12.48 -2.13
CA ARG A 77 29.62 11.75 -2.84
C ARG A 77 29.74 10.31 -2.39
N ALA A 78 29.63 10.04 -1.08
CA ALA A 78 29.68 8.68 -0.54
C ALA A 78 28.49 7.81 -1.01
N LYS A 79 27.27 8.35 -0.94
CA LYS A 79 26.05 7.68 -1.42
C LYS A 79 26.02 7.53 -2.95
N LEU A 80 26.71 8.40 -3.69
CA LEU A 80 26.90 8.20 -5.12
C LEU A 80 27.97 7.16 -5.43
N ALA A 81 29.11 7.15 -4.75
CA ALA A 81 30.19 6.19 -5.02
C ALA A 81 29.77 4.75 -4.73
N THR A 82 29.02 4.52 -3.65
CA THR A 82 28.59 3.18 -3.22
C THR A 82 27.12 2.95 -3.60
N PRO A 83 26.81 2.02 -4.53
CA PRO A 83 25.43 1.72 -4.91
C PRO A 83 24.54 1.36 -3.70
N ASN A 84 23.41 2.03 -3.58
CA ASN A 84 22.44 1.85 -2.50
C ASN A 84 21.02 2.12 -3.01
N ALA A 85 19.99 1.74 -2.24
CA ALA A 85 18.59 1.90 -2.62
C ALA A 85 18.15 3.37 -2.79
N GLU A 86 18.81 4.31 -2.11
CA GLU A 86 18.46 5.73 -2.11
C GLU A 86 19.20 6.54 -3.19
N ARG A 87 20.16 5.90 -3.88
CA ARG A 87 21.04 6.53 -4.87
C ARG A 87 20.28 7.36 -5.92
N PRO A 88 19.09 6.97 -6.43
CA PRO A 88 18.31 7.84 -7.30
C PRO A 88 18.08 9.24 -6.72
N TRP A 89 17.61 9.38 -5.48
CA TRP A 89 17.37 10.71 -4.89
C TRP A 89 18.68 11.46 -4.58
N TYR A 90 19.76 10.76 -4.25
CA TYR A 90 21.08 11.39 -4.09
C TYR A 90 21.68 11.91 -5.41
N LEU A 91 21.30 11.37 -6.57
CA LEU A 91 21.66 11.97 -7.87
C LEU A 91 21.07 13.37 -7.99
N ARG A 92 19.82 13.56 -7.55
CA ARG A 92 19.22 14.90 -7.52
C ARG A 92 19.99 15.84 -6.60
N TYR A 93 20.35 15.39 -5.39
CA TYR A 93 21.11 16.22 -4.45
C TYR A 93 22.48 16.62 -5.01
N ALA A 94 23.15 15.74 -5.75
CA ALA A 94 24.39 16.07 -6.45
C ALA A 94 24.20 17.18 -7.49
N ILE A 95 23.16 17.08 -8.33
CA ILE A 95 22.82 18.11 -9.32
C ILE A 95 22.50 19.44 -8.62
N LYS A 96 21.68 19.40 -7.57
CA LYS A 96 21.30 20.58 -6.78
C LYS A 96 22.48 21.21 -6.03
N ALA A 97 23.49 20.41 -5.66
CA ALA A 97 24.76 20.87 -5.08
C ALA A 97 25.74 21.44 -6.11
N GLY A 98 25.39 21.42 -7.40
CA GLY A 98 26.22 21.96 -8.49
C GLY A 98 27.30 21.01 -8.98
N MET A 99 27.22 19.70 -8.68
CA MET A 99 28.13 18.72 -9.27
C MET A 99 27.92 18.61 -10.78
N THR A 100 29.01 18.50 -11.52
CA THR A 100 28.96 18.34 -12.97
C THR A 100 28.54 16.93 -13.37
N MET A 101 28.01 16.77 -14.59
CA MET A 101 27.66 15.47 -15.15
C MET A 101 28.87 14.51 -15.16
N ASP A 102 30.07 15.01 -15.45
CA ASP A 102 31.29 14.19 -15.43
C ASP A 102 31.64 13.72 -14.02
N GLU A 103 31.53 14.58 -13.01
CA GLU A 103 31.76 14.15 -11.62
C GLU A 103 30.76 13.07 -11.17
N ILE A 104 29.48 13.21 -11.54
CA ILE A 104 28.46 12.22 -11.23
C ILE A 104 28.73 10.92 -11.99
N PHE A 105 29.11 10.99 -13.27
CA PHE A 105 29.49 9.83 -14.07
C PHE A 105 30.67 9.08 -13.46
N GLU A 106 31.75 9.76 -13.08
CA GLU A 106 32.94 9.11 -12.50
C GLU A 106 32.63 8.39 -11.19
N LEU A 107 31.71 8.92 -10.38
CA LEU A 107 31.27 8.27 -9.14
C LEU A 107 30.31 7.11 -9.37
N THR A 108 29.51 7.17 -10.44
CA THR A 108 28.34 6.29 -10.57
C THR A 108 28.41 5.26 -11.67
N ALA A 109 29.20 5.55 -12.70
CA ALA A 109 29.19 4.89 -14.01
C ALA A 109 27.80 4.83 -14.67
N ILE A 110 26.83 5.64 -14.21
CA ILE A 110 25.53 5.78 -14.87
C ILE A 110 25.76 6.59 -16.14
N ASP A 111 25.33 6.04 -17.28
CA ASP A 111 25.57 6.64 -18.58
C ASP A 111 25.10 8.11 -18.63
N ARG A 112 25.92 8.96 -19.27
CA ARG A 112 25.68 10.41 -19.38
C ARG A 112 24.33 10.72 -20.01
N TRP A 113 23.82 9.86 -20.88
CA TRP A 113 22.48 10.02 -21.45
C TRP A 113 21.39 10.06 -20.36
N PHE A 114 21.44 9.13 -19.39
CA PHE A 114 20.48 9.14 -18.28
C PHE A 114 20.69 10.36 -17.39
N LEU A 115 21.95 10.71 -17.11
CA LEU A 115 22.27 11.86 -16.28
C LEU A 115 21.72 13.15 -16.90
N ASP A 116 21.93 13.39 -18.19
CA ASP A 116 21.39 14.53 -18.94
C ASP A 116 19.86 14.65 -18.76
N GLN A 117 19.14 13.53 -18.86
CA GLN A 117 17.69 13.52 -18.61
C GLN A 117 17.31 13.88 -17.17
N LEU A 118 18.13 13.50 -16.18
CA LEU A 118 17.93 13.88 -14.78
C LEU A 118 18.24 15.37 -14.55
N PHE A 119 19.28 15.91 -15.20
CA PHE A 119 19.56 17.35 -15.20
C PHE A 119 18.35 18.13 -15.73
N GLU A 120 17.78 17.73 -16.87
CA GLU A 120 16.57 18.37 -17.42
C GLU A 120 15.36 18.34 -16.46
N ILE A 121 15.20 17.27 -15.67
CA ILE A 121 14.14 17.22 -14.64
C ILE A 121 14.40 18.27 -13.57
N VAL A 122 15.64 18.40 -13.09
CA VAL A 122 16.00 19.41 -12.07
C VAL A 122 15.91 20.83 -12.63
N GLU A 123 16.27 21.07 -13.88
CA GLU A 123 16.08 22.37 -14.54
C GLU A 123 14.60 22.75 -14.64
N MET A 124 13.74 21.78 -14.96
CA MET A 124 12.29 21.99 -14.95
C MET A 124 11.78 22.29 -13.54
N GLU A 125 12.29 21.60 -12.52
CA GLU A 125 12.00 21.92 -11.12
C GLU A 125 12.35 23.38 -10.80
N GLU A 126 13.57 23.84 -11.12
CA GLU A 126 13.98 25.23 -10.85
C GLU A 126 13.10 26.24 -11.59
N ARG A 127 12.74 25.94 -12.84
CA ARG A 127 11.79 26.76 -13.59
C ARG A 127 10.44 26.82 -12.89
N LEU A 128 9.89 25.69 -12.42
CA LEU A 128 8.62 25.66 -11.70
C LEU A 128 8.68 26.41 -10.37
N ARG A 129 9.81 26.32 -9.63
CA ARG A 129 10.06 27.07 -8.39
C ARG A 129 10.19 28.57 -8.61
N SER A 130 10.70 28.99 -9.77
CA SER A 130 10.78 30.41 -10.13
C SER A 130 9.41 31.05 -10.38
N VAL A 131 8.38 30.23 -10.57
CA VAL A 131 6.99 30.65 -10.72
C VAL A 131 6.30 30.67 -9.36
N GLY A 132 5.61 31.77 -9.04
CA GLY A 132 4.98 31.99 -7.73
C GLY A 132 3.76 31.12 -7.40
N GLY A 133 3.39 30.14 -8.23
CA GLY A 133 2.25 29.25 -7.99
C GLY A 133 1.56 28.71 -9.24
N ILE A 134 0.60 27.81 -9.02
CA ILE A 134 -0.21 27.17 -10.07
C ILE A 134 -1.03 28.20 -10.89
N ASP A 135 -1.45 29.31 -10.30
CA ASP A 135 -2.23 30.33 -11.02
C ASP A 135 -1.33 31.24 -11.87
N GLN A 136 -0.02 31.30 -11.58
CA GLN A 136 0.96 32.12 -12.27
C GLN A 136 1.73 31.36 -13.37
N VAL A 137 1.78 30.03 -13.33
CA VAL A 137 2.44 29.24 -14.38
C VAL A 137 1.67 29.30 -15.69
N ASP A 138 2.35 29.47 -16.81
CA ASP A 138 1.72 29.40 -18.13
C ASP A 138 1.36 27.94 -18.50
N THR A 139 0.31 27.79 -19.33
CA THR A 139 -0.20 26.48 -19.75
C THR A 139 0.87 25.61 -20.45
N PRO A 140 1.70 26.13 -21.38
CA PRO A 140 2.79 25.36 -21.98
C PRO A 140 3.79 24.80 -20.97
N THR A 141 4.26 25.61 -20.02
CA THR A 141 5.19 25.15 -18.97
C THR A 141 4.55 24.06 -18.12
N LEU A 142 3.29 24.23 -17.71
CA LEU A 142 2.59 23.23 -16.92
C LEU A 142 2.37 21.91 -17.71
N LYS A 143 1.95 21.99 -18.99
CA LYS A 143 1.82 20.79 -19.85
C LYS A 143 3.17 20.08 -19.99
N LYS A 144 4.25 20.83 -20.19
CA LYS A 144 5.60 20.27 -20.32
C LYS A 144 6.08 19.60 -19.03
N ALA A 145 5.79 20.16 -17.86
CA ALA A 145 6.09 19.53 -16.58
C ALA A 145 5.36 18.19 -16.43
N LYS A 146 4.08 18.12 -16.81
CA LYS A 146 3.34 16.84 -16.80
C LYS A 146 3.90 15.83 -17.80
N GLN A 147 4.32 16.26 -18.99
CA GLN A 147 5.04 15.43 -19.96
C GLN A 147 6.42 14.97 -19.48
N PHE A 148 7.02 15.65 -18.50
CA PHE A 148 8.24 15.20 -17.80
C PHE A 148 7.93 14.22 -16.67
N GLY A 149 6.66 13.93 -16.41
CA GLY A 149 6.20 13.00 -15.37
C GLY A 149 6.04 13.61 -13.98
N PHE A 150 6.11 14.95 -13.82
CA PHE A 150 5.88 15.58 -12.52
C PHE A 150 4.48 15.27 -12.02
N SER A 151 4.37 14.72 -10.81
CA SER A 151 3.07 14.47 -10.17
C SER A 151 2.42 15.76 -9.67
N ASP A 152 1.10 15.75 -9.55
CA ASP A 152 0.33 16.83 -8.92
C ASP A 152 0.78 17.03 -7.47
N ARG A 153 1.26 15.97 -6.79
CA ARG A 153 1.88 16.05 -5.46
C ARG A 153 3.21 16.82 -5.49
N GLN A 154 4.08 16.60 -6.47
CA GLN A 154 5.33 17.36 -6.59
C GLN A 154 5.05 18.84 -6.85
N LEU A 155 4.12 19.14 -7.76
CA LEU A 155 3.70 20.51 -8.06
C LEU A 155 3.06 21.18 -6.83
N ALA A 156 2.27 20.45 -6.07
CA ALA A 156 1.67 20.92 -4.83
C ALA A 156 2.74 21.28 -3.79
N THR A 157 3.77 20.46 -3.62
CA THR A 157 4.90 20.77 -2.73
C THR A 157 5.67 22.00 -3.20
N ILE A 158 6.01 22.08 -4.49
CA ILE A 158 6.76 23.22 -5.07
C ILE A 158 6.04 24.54 -4.80
N TRP A 159 4.71 24.57 -4.94
CA TRP A 159 3.90 25.78 -4.79
C TRP A 159 3.18 25.90 -3.45
N SER A 160 3.49 25.04 -2.47
CA SER A 160 2.81 25.00 -1.16
C SER A 160 1.28 25.00 -1.28
N ALA A 161 0.76 24.20 -2.20
CA ALA A 161 -0.66 24.08 -2.53
C ALA A 161 -1.22 22.70 -2.14
N ASN A 162 -2.54 22.52 -2.27
CA ASN A 162 -3.18 21.23 -2.11
C ASN A 162 -3.13 20.44 -3.44
N GLU A 163 -2.87 19.13 -3.38
CA GLU A 163 -2.80 18.25 -4.57
C GLU A 163 -4.08 18.30 -5.43
N LEU A 164 -5.26 18.23 -4.81
CA LEU A 164 -6.53 18.28 -5.55
C LEU A 164 -6.75 19.65 -6.19
N HIS A 165 -6.22 20.72 -5.58
CA HIS A 165 -6.25 22.04 -6.19
C HIS A 165 -5.38 22.11 -7.46
N ILE A 166 -4.18 21.51 -7.44
CA ILE A 166 -3.33 21.38 -8.64
C ILE A 166 -4.07 20.63 -9.74
N ARG A 167 -4.65 19.47 -9.40
CA ARG A 167 -5.45 18.65 -10.33
C ARG A 167 -6.56 19.47 -10.97
N GLU A 168 -7.35 20.17 -10.17
CA GLU A 168 -8.47 20.97 -10.65
C GLU A 168 -8.02 22.07 -11.63
N ARG A 169 -6.98 22.82 -11.27
CA ARG A 169 -6.43 23.89 -12.11
C ARG A 169 -5.85 23.36 -13.42
N ARG A 170 -5.16 22.22 -13.36
CA ARG A 170 -4.61 21.52 -14.51
C ARG A 170 -5.74 21.11 -15.48
N LYS A 171 -6.80 20.46 -14.98
CA LYS A 171 -7.97 20.05 -15.78
C LYS A 171 -8.70 21.24 -16.40
N ARG A 172 -8.89 22.35 -15.66
CA ARG A 172 -9.53 23.58 -16.19
C ARG A 172 -8.78 24.18 -17.39
N ARG A 173 -7.49 23.88 -17.55
CA ARG A 173 -6.65 24.31 -18.68
C ARG A 173 -6.57 23.29 -19.82
N GLY A 174 -7.35 22.20 -19.75
CA GLY A 174 -7.32 21.12 -20.74
C GLY A 174 -6.10 20.22 -20.65
N ILE A 175 -5.31 20.31 -19.57
CA ILE A 175 -4.18 19.41 -19.36
C ILE A 175 -4.70 18.16 -18.65
N VAL A 176 -5.06 17.13 -19.41
CA VAL A 176 -5.57 15.86 -18.90
C VAL A 176 -4.63 14.74 -19.29
N ALA A 177 -4.64 13.64 -18.55
CA ALA A 177 -3.94 12.44 -18.96
C ALA A 177 -4.70 11.80 -20.12
N THR A 178 -3.96 11.35 -21.13
CA THR A 178 -4.42 10.50 -22.23
C THR A 178 -3.86 9.11 -22.05
N PHE A 179 -4.58 8.09 -22.48
CA PHE A 179 -4.13 6.70 -22.36
C PHE A 179 -3.77 6.11 -23.72
N LYS A 180 -2.60 5.48 -23.79
CA LYS A 180 -2.02 4.86 -24.97
C LYS A 180 -1.96 3.35 -24.81
N SER A 181 -2.16 2.61 -25.90
CA SER A 181 -2.18 1.16 -25.92
C SER A 181 -0.76 0.59 -26.07
N VAL A 182 -0.56 -0.63 -25.56
CA VAL A 182 0.64 -1.43 -25.79
C VAL A 182 0.32 -2.46 -26.86
N ASP A 183 0.98 -2.35 -28.00
CA ASP A 183 0.61 -3.06 -29.24
C ASP A 183 1.72 -3.93 -29.85
N THR A 184 2.92 -3.90 -29.26
CA THR A 184 4.16 -4.56 -29.72
C THR A 184 4.74 -4.08 -31.07
N CYS A 185 4.04 -3.22 -31.79
CA CYS A 185 4.34 -2.85 -33.19
C CYS A 185 4.39 -1.33 -33.45
N ALA A 186 4.34 -0.50 -32.41
CA ALA A 186 4.45 0.96 -32.53
C ALA A 186 3.39 1.56 -33.49
N ALA A 187 2.14 1.15 -33.28
CA ALA A 187 0.94 1.52 -34.02
C ALA A 187 0.95 1.15 -35.51
N GLU A 188 1.83 0.24 -35.95
CA GLU A 188 1.79 -0.30 -37.32
C GLU A 188 0.49 -1.10 -37.57
N PHE A 189 -0.01 -1.77 -36.54
CA PHE A 189 -1.25 -2.55 -36.57
C PHE A 189 -2.18 -2.13 -35.44
N GLU A 190 -3.49 -2.30 -35.66
CA GLU A 190 -4.49 -2.06 -34.62
C GLU A 190 -4.32 -3.05 -33.47
N ALA A 191 -4.17 -2.51 -32.25
CA ALA A 191 -4.06 -3.28 -31.03
C ALA A 191 -5.44 -3.73 -30.57
N TYR A 192 -5.64 -5.04 -30.48
CA TYR A 192 -6.84 -5.61 -29.85
C TYR A 192 -6.65 -5.83 -28.35
N THR A 193 -5.42 -5.74 -27.87
CA THR A 193 -5.06 -6.01 -26.48
C THR A 193 -5.44 -4.82 -25.60
N PRO A 194 -6.24 -5.02 -24.53
CA PRO A 194 -6.76 -3.92 -23.73
C PRO A 194 -5.73 -3.44 -22.68
N TYR A 195 -4.52 -3.10 -23.13
CA TYR A 195 -3.39 -2.83 -22.26
C TYR A 195 -2.92 -1.37 -22.41
N TYR A 196 -3.10 -0.56 -21.37
CA TYR A 196 -2.96 0.89 -21.44
C TYR A 196 -1.99 1.47 -20.42
N TYR A 197 -1.39 2.61 -20.77
CA TYR A 197 -0.62 3.47 -19.87
C TYR A 197 -0.94 4.94 -20.12
N SER A 198 -0.84 5.77 -19.08
CA SER A 198 -1.09 7.20 -19.16
C SER A 198 0.12 7.97 -19.71
N THR A 199 -0.18 9.05 -20.43
CA THR A 199 0.77 10.08 -20.84
C THR A 199 0.05 11.43 -20.99
N TYR A 200 0.78 12.49 -21.36
CA TYR A 200 0.23 13.83 -21.61
C TYR A 200 0.45 14.24 -23.08
N GLU A 201 -0.16 13.48 -23.99
CA GLU A 201 -0.23 13.76 -25.43
C GLU A 201 -1.68 14.18 -25.80
N ASP A 202 -2.00 14.20 -27.10
CA ASP A 202 -3.26 14.78 -27.58
C ASP A 202 -4.35 13.72 -27.88
N GLU A 203 -3.99 12.47 -28.17
CA GLU A 203 -4.92 11.39 -28.52
C GLU A 203 -5.03 10.33 -27.42
N ASP A 204 -6.26 9.89 -27.15
CA ASP A 204 -6.59 8.84 -26.19
C ASP A 204 -7.14 7.60 -26.92
N GLU A 205 -6.58 6.44 -26.60
CA GLU A 205 -6.83 5.17 -27.31
C GLU A 205 -7.73 4.21 -26.51
N THR A 206 -8.18 4.60 -25.33
CA THR A 206 -9.04 3.70 -24.54
C THR A 206 -10.45 3.61 -25.15
N PRO A 207 -11.16 2.49 -24.98
CA PRO A 207 -12.51 2.38 -25.49
C PRO A 207 -13.48 3.29 -24.72
N ALA A 208 -14.55 3.73 -25.39
CA ALA A 208 -15.67 4.38 -24.72
C ALA A 208 -16.33 3.41 -23.73
N LYS A 209 -17.06 3.95 -22.74
CA LYS A 209 -17.89 3.13 -21.85
C LYS A 209 -19.04 2.50 -22.64
N ALA A 210 -19.04 1.17 -22.74
CA ALA A 210 -20.15 0.42 -23.30
C ALA A 210 -21.34 0.44 -22.32
N ASP A 211 -22.51 -0.04 -22.76
CA ASP A 211 -23.69 -0.26 -21.91
C ASP A 211 -23.51 -1.51 -21.03
N LYS A 212 -22.45 -1.51 -20.23
CA LYS A 212 -22.09 -2.55 -19.26
C LYS A 212 -21.61 -1.88 -17.98
N GLN A 213 -21.87 -2.53 -16.86
CA GLN A 213 -21.28 -2.14 -15.60
C GLN A 213 -19.76 -2.33 -15.64
N ARG A 214 -19.03 -1.38 -15.08
CA ARG A 214 -17.57 -1.40 -14.92
C ARG A 214 -17.21 -1.45 -13.46
N ILE A 215 -16.45 -2.46 -13.07
CA ILE A 215 -15.86 -2.51 -11.72
C ILE A 215 -14.34 -2.50 -11.86
N MET A 216 -13.73 -1.52 -11.20
CA MET A 216 -12.28 -1.36 -11.14
C MET A 216 -11.70 -2.05 -9.91
N ILE A 217 -10.56 -2.70 -10.09
CA ILE A 217 -9.82 -3.44 -9.06
C ILE A 217 -8.45 -2.77 -8.93
N LEU A 218 -8.15 -2.26 -7.75
CA LEU A 218 -6.84 -1.70 -7.45
C LEU A 218 -5.91 -2.80 -6.91
N GLY A 219 -4.81 -3.04 -7.61
CA GLY A 219 -3.75 -3.96 -7.21
C GLY A 219 -2.92 -3.45 -6.04
N GLY A 220 -1.78 -4.09 -5.78
CA GLY A 220 -0.89 -3.76 -4.66
C GLY A 220 0.35 -2.95 -5.00
N GLY A 221 0.70 -2.85 -6.29
CA GLY A 221 1.97 -2.30 -6.73
C GLY A 221 3.12 -3.30 -6.46
N PRO A 222 4.37 -2.84 -6.28
CA PRO A 222 5.52 -3.71 -6.12
C PRO A 222 5.38 -4.61 -4.88
N ASN A 223 5.70 -5.90 -5.06
CA ASN A 223 5.81 -6.84 -3.96
C ASN A 223 6.82 -6.36 -2.90
N ARG A 224 6.52 -6.62 -1.63
CA ARG A 224 7.40 -6.37 -0.48
C ARG A 224 7.05 -7.31 0.67
N ILE A 225 7.94 -7.46 1.64
CA ILE A 225 7.71 -8.33 2.81
C ILE A 225 6.42 -7.90 3.53
N GLY A 226 5.43 -8.81 3.57
CA GLY A 226 4.09 -8.58 4.14
C GLY A 226 3.01 -8.16 3.13
N GLN A 227 3.39 -7.85 1.89
CA GLN A 227 2.51 -7.56 0.75
C GLN A 227 3.05 -8.26 -0.50
N GLY A 228 2.66 -9.52 -0.67
CA GLY A 228 3.13 -10.37 -1.75
C GLY A 228 2.01 -10.77 -2.71
N ILE A 229 2.25 -11.91 -3.36
CA ILE A 229 1.41 -12.50 -4.41
C ILE A 229 0.00 -12.89 -3.92
N GLU A 230 -0.21 -12.98 -2.60
CA GLU A 230 -1.50 -13.34 -2.02
C GLU A 230 -2.58 -12.30 -2.34
N PHE A 231 -2.19 -11.03 -2.42
CA PHE A 231 -3.07 -9.93 -2.79
C PHE A 231 -3.31 -9.88 -4.31
N ASP A 232 -2.28 -10.20 -5.10
CA ASP A 232 -2.41 -10.36 -6.55
C ASP A 232 -3.42 -11.47 -6.91
N TYR A 233 -3.33 -12.61 -6.21
CA TYR A 233 -4.28 -13.71 -6.31
C TYR A 233 -5.72 -13.24 -6.07
N CYS A 234 -5.94 -12.44 -5.02
CA CYS A 234 -7.27 -11.91 -4.71
C CYS A 234 -7.78 -11.00 -5.83
N CYS A 235 -6.93 -10.11 -6.36
CA CYS A 235 -7.27 -9.20 -7.45
C CYS A 235 -7.63 -9.97 -8.74
N CYS A 236 -6.85 -10.99 -9.10
CA CYS A 236 -7.15 -11.85 -10.26
C CYS A 236 -8.51 -12.55 -10.08
N HIS A 237 -8.76 -13.12 -8.91
CA HIS A 237 -10.02 -13.80 -8.61
C HIS A 237 -11.23 -12.86 -8.60
N ALA A 238 -11.05 -11.58 -8.25
CA ALA A 238 -12.08 -10.57 -8.42
C ALA A 238 -12.39 -10.34 -9.91
N SER A 239 -11.37 -10.17 -10.75
CA SER A 239 -11.56 -10.00 -12.19
C SER A 239 -12.31 -11.18 -12.81
N PHE A 240 -11.92 -12.40 -12.45
CA PHE A 240 -12.59 -13.63 -12.91
C PHE A 240 -14.05 -13.71 -12.42
N ALA A 241 -14.33 -13.26 -11.19
CA ALA A 241 -15.68 -13.22 -10.65
C ALA A 241 -16.58 -12.25 -11.44
N LEU A 242 -16.07 -11.06 -11.73
CA LEU A 242 -16.79 -10.01 -12.44
C LEU A 242 -17.09 -10.42 -13.89
N ARG A 243 -16.11 -11.04 -14.56
CA ARG A 243 -16.29 -11.61 -15.91
C ARG A 243 -17.43 -12.63 -15.95
N GLU A 244 -17.54 -13.49 -14.94
CA GLU A 244 -18.67 -14.43 -14.82
C GLU A 244 -20.02 -13.76 -14.57
N MET A 245 -20.03 -12.59 -13.95
CA MET A 245 -21.23 -11.79 -13.75
C MET A 245 -21.58 -10.92 -14.97
N GLY A 246 -20.77 -10.98 -16.04
CA GLY A 246 -20.94 -10.12 -17.22
C GLY A 246 -20.58 -8.66 -16.97
N ILE A 247 -19.86 -8.36 -15.89
CA ILE A 247 -19.38 -7.03 -15.52
C ILE A 247 -17.99 -6.85 -16.13
N GLU A 248 -17.75 -5.70 -16.75
CA GLU A 248 -16.45 -5.36 -17.32
C GLU A 248 -15.44 -5.06 -16.21
N SER A 249 -14.38 -5.85 -16.11
CA SER A 249 -13.36 -5.70 -15.08
C SER A 249 -12.21 -4.81 -15.55
N ILE A 250 -11.82 -3.85 -14.69
CA ILE A 250 -10.72 -2.93 -14.96
C ILE A 250 -9.62 -3.16 -13.93
N MET A 251 -8.46 -3.64 -14.33
CA MET A 251 -7.32 -3.81 -13.44
C MET A 251 -6.41 -2.59 -13.47
N VAL A 252 -6.00 -2.12 -12.29
CA VAL A 252 -4.97 -1.07 -12.15
C VAL A 252 -3.85 -1.60 -11.27
N ASN A 253 -2.66 -1.77 -11.83
CA ASN A 253 -1.49 -2.25 -11.07
C ASN A 253 -0.19 -1.88 -11.80
N SER A 254 0.94 -1.87 -11.10
CA SER A 254 2.26 -1.50 -11.63
C SER A 254 3.35 -2.57 -11.44
N ASN A 255 2.97 -3.76 -10.96
CA ASN A 255 3.92 -4.85 -10.74
C ASN A 255 4.09 -5.67 -12.03
N PRO A 256 5.30 -5.77 -12.60
CA PRO A 256 5.52 -6.56 -13.83
C PRO A 256 5.56 -8.07 -13.61
N GLU A 257 5.69 -8.54 -12.36
CA GLU A 257 5.85 -9.97 -12.04
C GLU A 257 4.51 -10.72 -11.92
N THR A 258 3.40 -10.00 -11.91
CA THR A 258 2.10 -10.50 -11.44
C THR A 258 1.16 -10.94 -12.55
N VAL A 259 0.22 -11.83 -12.22
CA VAL A 259 -0.80 -12.28 -13.16
C VAL A 259 -1.88 -11.21 -13.36
N SER A 260 -2.11 -10.32 -12.39
CA SER A 260 -3.06 -9.22 -12.57
C SER A 260 -2.68 -8.26 -13.70
N THR A 261 -1.38 -8.11 -13.97
CA THR A 261 -0.86 -7.28 -15.05
C THR A 261 -0.66 -8.05 -16.36
N ASP A 262 -1.15 -9.28 -16.43
CA ASP A 262 -1.40 -9.96 -17.69
C ASP A 262 -2.69 -9.40 -18.32
N TYR A 263 -2.64 -9.05 -19.60
CA TYR A 263 -3.78 -8.48 -20.32
C TYR A 263 -4.94 -9.48 -20.48
N ASP A 264 -4.72 -10.79 -20.34
CA ASP A 264 -5.77 -11.81 -20.40
C ASP A 264 -6.64 -11.84 -19.12
N THR A 265 -6.13 -11.28 -18.01
CA THR A 265 -6.76 -11.36 -16.69
C THR A 265 -7.99 -10.46 -16.56
N SER A 266 -8.01 -9.30 -17.21
CA SER A 266 -9.08 -8.29 -17.09
C SER A 266 -9.56 -7.81 -18.46
N ASP A 267 -10.72 -7.15 -18.51
CA ASP A 267 -11.23 -6.59 -19.77
C ASP A 267 -10.50 -5.30 -20.16
N LEU A 268 -10.00 -4.53 -19.18
CA LEU A 268 -9.12 -3.38 -19.37
C LEU A 268 -8.01 -3.38 -18.32
N LEU A 269 -6.76 -3.33 -18.77
CA LEU A 269 -5.58 -3.24 -17.91
C LEU A 269 -4.93 -1.85 -18.03
N PHE A 270 -4.77 -1.17 -16.89
CA PHE A 270 -3.99 0.06 -16.79
C PHE A 270 -2.70 -0.21 -16.01
N PHE A 271 -1.56 -0.15 -16.69
CA PHE A 271 -0.23 -0.29 -16.07
C PHE A 271 0.22 1.03 -15.45
N GLU A 272 -0.41 1.39 -14.35
CA GLU A 272 -0.27 2.71 -13.74
C GLU A 272 0.17 2.64 -12.27
N PRO A 273 0.92 3.64 -11.79
CA PRO A 273 1.18 3.78 -10.37
C PRO A 273 -0.11 3.85 -9.56
N LEU A 274 -0.11 3.26 -8.37
CA LEU A 274 -1.25 3.30 -7.46
C LEU A 274 -1.19 4.56 -6.59
N THR A 275 -1.41 5.71 -7.21
CA THR A 275 -1.53 7.00 -6.51
C THR A 275 -2.93 7.57 -6.66
N VAL A 276 -3.30 8.53 -5.79
CA VAL A 276 -4.59 9.23 -5.90
C VAL A 276 -4.72 9.91 -7.26
N GLU A 277 -3.67 10.59 -7.73
CA GLU A 277 -3.68 11.26 -9.03
C GLU A 277 -3.96 10.29 -10.19
N ASP A 278 -3.18 9.20 -10.25
CA ASP A 278 -3.21 8.25 -11.36
C ASP A 278 -4.53 7.48 -11.38
N VAL A 279 -5.01 7.02 -10.22
CA VAL A 279 -6.33 6.35 -10.11
C VAL A 279 -7.47 7.30 -10.50
N LEU A 280 -7.43 8.56 -10.08
CA LEU A 280 -8.45 9.54 -10.49
C LEU A 280 -8.40 9.84 -11.99
N ASN A 281 -7.23 9.83 -12.63
CA ASN A 281 -7.11 9.96 -14.08
C ASN A 281 -7.81 8.79 -14.80
N ILE A 282 -7.66 7.57 -14.28
CA ILE A 282 -8.36 6.39 -14.81
C ILE A 282 -9.87 6.51 -14.56
N CYS A 283 -10.30 6.88 -13.34
CA CYS A 283 -11.71 7.09 -13.02
C CYS A 283 -12.39 8.08 -13.99
N ASP A 284 -11.74 9.20 -14.26
CA ASP A 284 -12.23 10.22 -15.21
C ASP A 284 -12.48 9.61 -16.60
N ARG A 285 -11.65 8.63 -17.01
CA ARG A 285 -11.70 8.03 -18.33
C ARG A 285 -12.65 6.84 -18.44
N VAL A 286 -12.65 5.96 -17.46
CA VAL A 286 -13.40 4.69 -17.51
C VAL A 286 -14.78 4.79 -16.88
N GLN A 287 -15.00 5.81 -16.02
CA GLN A 287 -16.25 6.07 -15.32
C GLN A 287 -16.80 4.80 -14.63
N PRO A 288 -16.05 4.24 -13.66
CA PRO A 288 -16.40 2.97 -13.04
C PRO A 288 -17.69 3.10 -12.21
N ASP A 289 -18.50 2.06 -12.19
CA ASP A 289 -19.70 1.96 -11.34
C ASP A 289 -19.34 1.49 -9.93
N GLY A 290 -18.18 0.83 -9.77
CA GLY A 290 -17.63 0.42 -8.48
C GLY A 290 -16.11 0.29 -8.50
N VAL A 291 -15.47 0.49 -7.35
CA VAL A 291 -14.02 0.33 -7.16
C VAL A 291 -13.75 -0.55 -5.93
N ILE A 292 -13.00 -1.63 -6.14
CA ILE A 292 -12.53 -2.54 -5.09
C ILE A 292 -11.15 -2.08 -4.63
N VAL A 293 -11.03 -1.77 -3.34
CA VAL A 293 -9.78 -1.29 -2.68
C VAL A 293 -9.26 -2.27 -1.62
N GLN A 294 -10.04 -3.31 -1.30
CA GLN A 294 -9.82 -4.20 -0.16
C GLN A 294 -8.93 -5.40 -0.52
N PHE A 295 -8.58 -5.59 -1.79
CA PHE A 295 -7.92 -6.81 -2.27
C PHE A 295 -6.42 -6.64 -2.55
N GLY A 296 -5.96 -5.44 -2.90
CA GLY A 296 -4.55 -5.16 -3.21
C GLY A 296 -3.65 -4.91 -2.00
N GLY A 297 -4.07 -5.27 -0.79
CA GLY A 297 -3.30 -5.02 0.44
C GLY A 297 -3.32 -3.54 0.86
N GLN A 298 -2.25 -3.05 1.48
CA GLN A 298 -2.29 -1.71 2.08
C GLN A 298 -2.28 -0.57 1.07
N THR A 299 -1.61 -0.75 -0.08
CA THR A 299 -1.47 0.31 -1.08
C THR A 299 -2.82 0.93 -1.44
N PRO A 300 -3.83 0.18 -1.92
CA PRO A 300 -5.15 0.76 -2.22
C PRO A 300 -5.94 1.17 -0.98
N LEU A 301 -5.73 0.53 0.18
CA LEU A 301 -6.36 0.96 1.43
C LEU A 301 -5.94 2.37 1.83
N ASN A 302 -4.65 2.70 1.69
CA ASN A 302 -4.14 4.04 1.98
C ASN A 302 -4.72 5.12 1.06
N LEU A 303 -5.17 4.74 -0.14
CA LEU A 303 -5.81 5.65 -1.09
C LEU A 303 -7.31 5.82 -0.83
N ALA A 304 -7.95 4.83 -0.18
CA ALA A 304 -9.40 4.69 -0.13
C ALA A 304 -10.12 5.95 0.37
N ARG A 305 -9.62 6.60 1.44
CA ARG A 305 -10.21 7.84 1.97
C ARG A 305 -10.13 9.00 0.98
N ALA A 306 -8.98 9.19 0.34
CA ALA A 306 -8.78 10.26 -0.62
C ALA A 306 -9.65 10.04 -1.87
N LEU A 307 -9.75 8.80 -2.34
CA LEU A 307 -10.59 8.42 -3.47
C LEU A 307 -12.09 8.59 -3.16
N ALA A 308 -12.55 8.11 -2.00
CA ALA A 308 -13.94 8.32 -1.56
C ALA A 308 -14.29 9.81 -1.44
N SER A 309 -13.39 10.61 -0.86
CA SER A 309 -13.58 12.07 -0.73
C SER A 309 -13.63 12.78 -2.09
N ALA A 310 -12.98 12.21 -3.11
CA ALA A 310 -13.03 12.68 -4.49
C ALA A 310 -14.27 12.16 -5.27
N GLY A 311 -15.16 11.40 -4.62
CA GLY A 311 -16.40 10.89 -5.21
C GLY A 311 -16.27 9.55 -5.95
N VAL A 312 -15.17 8.82 -5.76
CA VAL A 312 -15.00 7.48 -6.35
C VAL A 312 -15.96 6.49 -5.68
N PRO A 313 -16.73 5.68 -6.43
CA PRO A 313 -17.70 4.75 -5.87
C PRO A 313 -16.99 3.49 -5.33
N ILE A 314 -16.50 3.55 -4.09
CA ILE A 314 -15.91 2.37 -3.44
C ILE A 314 -17.02 1.40 -3.04
N ILE A 315 -16.91 0.15 -3.50
CA ILE A 315 -17.87 -0.94 -3.22
C ILE A 315 -17.30 -1.92 -2.20
N GLY A 316 -18.17 -2.75 -1.61
CA GLY A 316 -17.81 -3.63 -0.50
C GLY A 316 -17.78 -2.93 0.85
N THR A 317 -16.93 -3.39 1.77
CA THR A 317 -16.78 -2.79 3.09
C THR A 317 -16.43 -1.30 2.96
N SER A 318 -17.19 -0.45 3.64
CA SER A 318 -17.02 1.01 3.59
C SER A 318 -15.67 1.46 4.14
N VAL A 319 -15.15 2.59 3.62
CA VAL A 319 -13.91 3.19 4.11
C VAL A 319 -13.99 3.54 5.60
N ASP A 320 -15.15 4.03 6.05
CA ASP A 320 -15.39 4.34 7.46
C ASP A 320 -15.31 3.08 8.34
N THR A 321 -15.81 1.94 7.86
CA THR A 321 -15.70 0.65 8.56
C THR A 321 -14.25 0.19 8.62
N ILE A 322 -13.50 0.31 7.51
CA ILE A 322 -12.09 -0.08 7.45
C ILE A 322 -11.27 0.74 8.46
N GLU A 323 -11.42 2.06 8.45
CA GLU A 323 -10.73 2.92 9.41
C GLU A 323 -11.20 2.69 10.85
N ALA A 324 -12.49 2.38 11.08
CA ALA A 324 -13.00 2.08 12.42
C ALA A 324 -12.43 0.78 12.99
N ALA A 325 -12.07 -0.18 12.13
CA ALA A 325 -11.40 -1.42 12.53
C ALA A 325 -9.91 -1.20 12.85
N GLU A 326 -9.24 -0.30 12.13
CA GLU A 326 -7.83 0.07 12.37
C GLU A 326 -7.66 1.03 13.56
N ASP A 327 -8.69 1.81 13.88
CA ASP A 327 -8.74 2.71 15.04
C ASP A 327 -8.92 1.91 16.34
N ARG A 328 -7.90 1.94 17.20
CA ARG A 328 -7.86 1.15 18.44
C ARG A 328 -8.91 1.57 19.46
N GLU A 329 -9.27 2.85 19.56
CA GLU A 329 -10.30 3.30 20.52
C GLU A 329 -11.67 2.80 20.07
N LYS A 330 -11.98 2.90 18.77
CA LYS A 330 -13.23 2.38 18.20
C LYS A 330 -13.28 0.86 18.28
N PHE A 331 -12.16 0.19 18.01
CA PHE A 331 -12.05 -1.26 18.11
C PHE A 331 -12.26 -1.76 19.55
N GLN A 332 -11.65 -1.10 20.55
CA GLN A 332 -11.89 -1.42 21.96
C GLN A 332 -13.36 -1.25 22.35
N GLN A 333 -14.00 -0.15 21.94
CA GLN A 333 -15.43 0.08 22.20
C GLN A 333 -16.31 -0.98 21.54
N LEU A 334 -15.94 -1.44 20.34
CA LEU A 334 -16.60 -2.54 19.64
C LEU A 334 -16.50 -3.83 20.45
N LEU A 335 -15.29 -4.22 20.90
CA LEU A 335 -15.10 -5.46 21.65
C LEU A 335 -15.85 -5.44 22.99
N GLN A 336 -15.85 -4.30 23.69
CA GLN A 336 -16.65 -4.12 24.91
C GLN A 336 -18.15 -4.29 24.67
N ARG A 337 -18.67 -3.73 23.57
CA ARG A 337 -20.10 -3.87 23.21
C ARG A 337 -20.48 -5.30 22.85
N LEU A 338 -19.56 -6.04 22.23
CA LEU A 338 -19.76 -7.44 21.88
C LEU A 338 -19.43 -8.41 23.02
N ASN A 339 -18.99 -7.90 24.17
CA ASN A 339 -18.52 -8.70 25.31
C ASN A 339 -17.40 -9.69 24.90
N LEU A 340 -16.53 -9.26 24.00
CA LEU A 340 -15.35 -10.01 23.55
C LEU A 340 -14.12 -9.58 24.34
N LYS A 341 -13.25 -10.54 24.66
CA LYS A 341 -12.03 -10.26 25.42
C LYS A 341 -10.95 -9.68 24.49
N GLN A 342 -10.17 -8.76 25.03
CA GLN A 342 -8.93 -8.25 24.45
C GLN A 342 -7.84 -8.24 25.52
N PRO A 343 -6.56 -8.32 25.15
CA PRO A 343 -5.48 -8.09 26.09
C PRO A 343 -5.62 -6.72 26.78
N ALA A 344 -5.17 -6.62 28.03
CA ALA A 344 -5.10 -5.32 28.70
C ALA A 344 -4.19 -4.39 27.88
N ASN A 345 -4.65 -3.17 27.57
CA ASN A 345 -3.92 -2.27 26.68
C ASN A 345 -4.08 -0.80 27.07
N GLY A 346 -3.21 0.04 26.52
CA GLY A 346 -3.18 1.48 26.77
C GLY A 346 -2.56 2.24 25.60
N ILE A 347 -3.03 3.46 25.39
CA ILE A 347 -2.55 4.39 24.37
C ILE A 347 -1.80 5.52 25.08
N VAL A 348 -0.55 5.76 24.72
CA VAL A 348 0.31 6.72 25.40
C VAL A 348 0.95 7.71 24.43
N ARG A 349 1.02 8.98 24.83
CA ARG A 349 1.63 10.07 24.05
C ARG A 349 2.86 10.67 24.73
N THR A 350 3.13 10.25 25.96
CA THR A 350 4.26 10.74 26.75
C THR A 350 4.87 9.60 27.55
N MET A 351 6.16 9.70 27.88
CA MET A 351 6.84 8.73 28.74
C MET A 351 6.16 8.58 30.12
N ASN A 352 5.62 9.67 30.67
CA ASN A 352 4.91 9.59 31.95
C ASN A 352 3.60 8.80 31.86
N GLN A 353 2.84 8.98 30.77
CA GLN A 353 1.68 8.13 30.49
C GLN A 353 2.10 6.66 30.29
N ALA A 354 3.19 6.43 29.55
CA ALA A 354 3.75 5.10 29.32
C ALA A 354 4.05 4.35 30.62
N ARG A 355 4.71 5.00 31.58
CA ARG A 355 4.99 4.40 32.91
C ARG A 355 3.73 4.05 33.69
N ILE A 356 2.73 4.93 33.67
CA ILE A 356 1.46 4.73 34.37
C ILE A 356 0.71 3.55 33.75
N GLU A 357 0.64 3.47 32.43
CA GLU A 357 -0.04 2.37 31.73
C GLU A 357 0.70 1.05 31.89
N ALA A 358 2.04 1.04 31.80
CA ALA A 358 2.84 -0.16 32.05
C ALA A 358 2.62 -0.75 33.46
N ALA A 359 2.44 0.09 34.48
CA ALA A 359 2.14 -0.36 35.83
C ALA A 359 0.75 -1.01 35.97
N LYS A 360 -0.22 -0.60 35.14
CA LYS A 360 -1.58 -1.19 35.12
C LYS A 360 -1.64 -2.48 34.31
N ILE A 361 -0.99 -2.49 33.15
CA ILE A 361 -0.97 -3.62 32.21
C ILE A 361 -0.06 -4.73 32.74
N GLY A 362 1.08 -4.36 33.33
CA GLY A 362 2.11 -5.26 33.83
C GLY A 362 2.92 -5.93 32.73
N PHE A 363 4.06 -6.53 33.09
CA PHE A 363 4.97 -7.21 32.17
C PHE A 363 4.73 -8.73 32.04
N PRO A 364 5.09 -9.35 30.90
CA PRO A 364 5.63 -8.69 29.70
C PRO A 364 4.59 -7.87 28.93
N SER A 365 5.07 -6.80 28.29
CA SER A 365 4.26 -5.85 27.53
C SER A 365 4.81 -5.73 26.11
N LEU A 366 3.92 -5.74 25.12
CA LEU A 366 4.25 -5.47 23.73
C LEU A 366 4.10 -3.97 23.46
N VAL A 367 5.18 -3.33 23.02
CA VAL A 367 5.18 -1.92 22.63
C VAL A 367 5.10 -1.82 21.11
N ARG A 368 4.12 -1.06 20.60
CA ARG A 368 3.87 -0.89 19.16
C ARG A 368 3.67 0.59 18.81
N PRO A 369 4.44 1.17 17.89
CA PRO A 369 4.13 2.48 17.33
C PRO A 369 2.79 2.42 16.57
N SER A 370 2.02 3.51 16.56
CA SER A 370 0.81 3.58 15.72
C SER A 370 1.18 3.63 14.22
N PHE A 371 0.32 3.08 13.35
CA PHE A 371 0.44 3.11 11.88
C PHE A 371 1.63 2.36 11.24
N VAL A 372 2.19 1.35 11.92
CA VAL A 372 3.22 0.46 11.35
C VAL A 372 2.66 -0.94 11.06
N LEU A 373 2.90 -1.44 9.84
CA LEU A 373 2.51 -2.78 9.39
C LEU A 373 3.65 -3.79 9.49
N GLY A 374 3.27 -5.06 9.70
CA GLY A 374 4.18 -6.20 9.63
C GLY A 374 5.23 -6.22 10.74
N GLY A 375 4.83 -5.95 11.98
CA GLY A 375 5.72 -6.03 13.13
C GLY A 375 6.77 -4.91 13.25
N ARG A 376 6.73 -3.90 12.37
CA ARG A 376 7.80 -2.90 12.28
C ARG A 376 7.92 -2.10 13.58
N ALA A 377 9.14 -2.10 14.14
CA ALA A 377 9.47 -1.43 15.40
C ALA A 377 8.54 -1.85 16.56
N MET A 378 8.24 -3.14 16.68
CA MET A 378 7.55 -3.71 17.85
C MET A 378 8.55 -4.47 18.71
N GLU A 379 8.46 -4.34 20.03
CA GLU A 379 9.33 -5.06 20.96
C GLU A 379 8.51 -5.57 22.16
N ILE A 380 8.82 -6.80 22.59
CA ILE A 380 8.31 -7.37 23.84
C ILE A 380 9.25 -6.94 24.95
N CYS A 381 8.73 -6.14 25.87
CA CYS A 381 9.46 -5.65 27.02
C CYS A 381 9.11 -6.49 28.26
N TYR A 382 10.12 -7.04 28.93
CA TYR A 382 9.95 -7.89 30.12
C TYR A 382 10.10 -7.11 31.43
N ASP A 383 10.72 -5.93 31.38
CA ASP A 383 10.91 -5.06 32.53
C ASP A 383 10.78 -3.57 32.17
N MET A 384 10.72 -2.75 33.21
CA MET A 384 10.54 -1.30 33.06
C MET A 384 11.74 -0.62 32.39
N ALA A 385 12.96 -1.13 32.56
CA ALA A 385 14.15 -0.51 31.99
C ALA A 385 14.20 -0.71 30.46
N GLN A 386 13.93 -1.94 30.00
CA GLN A 386 13.77 -2.25 28.58
C GLN A 386 12.61 -1.46 27.99
N PHE A 387 11.46 -1.44 28.68
CA PHE A 387 10.28 -0.70 28.25
C PHE A 387 10.54 0.79 28.07
N GLU A 388 11.20 1.45 29.02
CA GLU A 388 11.46 2.89 28.92
C GLU A 388 12.39 3.24 27.76
N ARG A 389 13.43 2.43 27.53
CA ARG A 389 14.35 2.59 26.41
C ARG A 389 13.59 2.50 25.09
N PHE A 390 12.84 1.43 24.90
CA PHE A 390 12.16 1.17 23.64
C PHE A 390 11.01 2.16 23.38
N VAL A 391 10.25 2.54 24.39
CA VAL A 391 9.19 3.55 24.21
C VAL A 391 9.77 4.91 23.80
N ALA A 392 10.94 5.28 24.32
CA ALA A 392 11.62 6.51 23.89
C ALA A 392 11.99 6.46 22.40
N GLU A 393 12.52 5.34 21.92
CA GLU A 393 12.79 5.11 20.50
C GLU A 393 11.50 5.09 19.67
N ALA A 394 10.45 4.42 20.16
CA ALA A 394 9.15 4.36 19.50
C ALA A 394 8.51 5.75 19.36
N PHE A 395 8.67 6.66 20.33
CA PHE A 395 8.19 8.05 20.19
C PHE A 395 8.91 8.83 19.10
N VAL A 396 10.21 8.57 18.90
CA VAL A 396 10.97 9.17 17.79
C VAL A 396 10.44 8.64 16.45
N VAL A 397 10.22 7.33 16.35
CA VAL A 397 9.69 6.68 15.14
C VAL A 397 8.24 7.09 14.85
N ALA A 398 7.42 7.27 15.88
CA ALA A 398 6.01 7.61 15.75
C ALA A 398 5.75 9.05 15.31
N GLN A 399 6.76 9.94 15.31
CA GLN A 399 6.68 11.32 14.81
C GLN A 399 5.42 12.09 15.32
N GLY A 400 5.16 12.01 16.62
CA GLY A 400 4.00 12.67 17.26
C GLY A 400 2.71 11.85 17.30
N GLN A 401 2.70 10.64 16.72
CA GLN A 401 1.64 9.66 16.90
C GLN A 401 1.75 8.96 18.27
N PRO A 402 0.63 8.46 18.82
CA PRO A 402 0.68 7.70 20.06
C PRO A 402 1.42 6.35 19.89
N VAL A 403 1.96 5.86 21.00
CA VAL A 403 2.51 4.50 21.13
C VAL A 403 1.49 3.64 21.87
N LEU A 404 1.31 2.41 21.40
CA LEU A 404 0.41 1.42 21.95
C LEU A 404 1.19 0.48 22.86
N ILE A 405 0.57 0.11 23.98
CA ILE A 405 1.11 -0.84 24.93
C ILE A 405 0.03 -1.90 25.13
N ASP A 406 0.36 -3.16 24.84
CA ASP A 406 -0.53 -4.30 25.03
C ASP A 406 0.11 -5.29 26.02
N ARG A 407 -0.71 -5.95 26.83
CA ARG A 407 -0.26 -7.10 27.62
C ARG A 407 0.18 -8.18 26.64
N PHE A 408 1.42 -8.64 26.78
CA PHE A 408 1.90 -9.76 26.00
C PHE A 408 1.31 -11.06 26.58
N LEU A 409 0.64 -11.85 25.73
CA LEU A 409 0.02 -13.11 26.11
C LEU A 409 1.03 -14.25 25.91
N GLU A 410 1.92 -14.45 26.87
CA GLU A 410 2.83 -15.61 26.88
C GLU A 410 2.07 -16.93 26.86
N ASP A 411 2.65 -17.95 26.24
CA ASP A 411 2.13 -19.32 26.11
C ASP A 411 0.71 -19.37 25.50
N ALA A 412 0.41 -18.44 24.59
CA ALA A 412 -0.87 -18.36 23.90
C ALA A 412 -0.77 -18.91 22.48
N ILE A 413 -1.78 -19.66 22.06
CA ILE A 413 -1.92 -20.16 20.69
C ILE A 413 -2.52 -19.05 19.83
N GLU A 414 -1.84 -18.66 18.74
CA GLU A 414 -2.38 -17.67 17.79
C GLU A 414 -3.28 -18.35 16.76
N VAL A 415 -4.36 -17.67 16.37
CA VAL A 415 -5.36 -18.19 15.43
C VAL A 415 -5.75 -17.10 14.44
N ASP A 416 -5.67 -17.42 13.15
CA ASP A 416 -6.24 -16.61 12.07
C ASP A 416 -7.60 -17.16 11.63
N VAL A 417 -8.52 -16.27 11.31
CA VAL A 417 -9.84 -16.63 10.80
C VAL A 417 -10.18 -15.76 9.60
N ASP A 418 -10.44 -16.39 8.46
CA ASP A 418 -10.96 -15.71 7.28
C ASP A 418 -12.46 -15.96 7.13
N ALA A 419 -13.21 -14.90 6.89
CA ALA A 419 -14.67 -14.91 6.73
C ALA A 419 -15.12 -14.04 5.55
N VAL A 420 -16.29 -14.38 5.00
CA VAL A 420 -16.99 -13.54 4.01
C VAL A 420 -18.34 -13.15 4.57
N SER A 421 -18.73 -11.89 4.37
CA SER A 421 -20.02 -11.34 4.79
C SER A 421 -20.68 -10.59 3.64
N ASP A 422 -21.98 -10.77 3.44
CA ASP A 422 -22.79 -9.94 2.51
C ASP A 422 -23.52 -8.78 3.21
N GLY A 423 -23.24 -8.59 4.50
CA GLY A 423 -23.86 -7.58 5.36
C GLY A 423 -25.00 -8.14 6.22
N GLU A 424 -25.56 -9.29 5.85
CA GLU A 424 -26.59 -9.99 6.62
C GLU A 424 -26.08 -11.34 7.14
N GLN A 425 -25.58 -12.16 6.22
CA GLN A 425 -25.00 -13.46 6.46
C GLN A 425 -23.48 -13.36 6.55
N VAL A 426 -22.90 -14.22 7.39
CA VAL A 426 -21.45 -14.31 7.56
C VAL A 426 -21.09 -15.79 7.55
N ILE A 427 -20.15 -16.15 6.67
CA ILE A 427 -19.62 -17.50 6.57
C ILE A 427 -18.13 -17.46 6.95
N VAL A 428 -17.77 -18.22 7.99
CA VAL A 428 -16.36 -18.46 8.34
C VAL A 428 -15.79 -19.48 7.37
N MET A 429 -14.82 -19.05 6.56
CA MET A 429 -14.23 -19.82 5.47
C MET A 429 -13.11 -20.74 5.96
N GLY A 430 -12.35 -20.30 6.96
CA GLY A 430 -11.25 -21.09 7.53
C GLY A 430 -10.87 -20.57 8.91
N VAL A 431 -10.57 -21.50 9.82
CA VAL A 431 -9.93 -21.22 11.11
C VAL A 431 -8.57 -21.90 11.06
N MET A 432 -7.50 -21.15 11.29
CA MET A 432 -6.12 -21.59 11.15
C MET A 432 -5.42 -21.45 12.49
N GLU A 433 -4.93 -22.55 13.03
CA GLU A 433 -4.15 -22.58 14.27
C GLU A 433 -2.67 -22.47 13.93
N HIS A 434 -1.96 -21.51 14.53
CA HIS A 434 -0.52 -21.37 14.35
C HIS A 434 0.25 -22.45 15.11
N ILE A 435 1.42 -22.84 14.60
CA ILE A 435 2.33 -23.75 15.29
C ILE A 435 3.14 -22.99 16.34
N GLU A 436 3.67 -21.83 15.96
CA GLU A 436 4.34 -20.90 16.85
C GLU A 436 3.33 -20.19 17.76
N GLU A 437 3.77 -19.86 18.96
CA GLU A 437 2.97 -19.12 19.93
C GLU A 437 2.84 -17.64 19.55
N ALA A 438 1.80 -16.99 20.09
CA ALA A 438 1.56 -15.57 19.93
C ALA A 438 2.81 -14.78 20.33
N GLY A 439 3.30 -13.95 19.41
CA GLY A 439 4.57 -13.23 19.54
C GLY A 439 5.52 -13.45 18.36
N VAL A 440 5.39 -14.59 17.69
CA VAL A 440 5.86 -14.74 16.30
C VAL A 440 4.79 -14.19 15.38
N HIS A 441 5.15 -13.28 14.48
CA HIS A 441 4.17 -12.61 13.62
C HIS A 441 3.49 -13.63 12.68
N SER A 442 2.16 -13.54 12.52
CA SER A 442 1.35 -14.43 11.67
C SER A 442 1.83 -14.65 10.23
N GLY A 443 2.65 -13.73 9.70
CA GLY A 443 3.25 -13.86 8.38
C GLY A 443 4.46 -14.79 8.31
N ASP A 444 5.06 -15.09 9.47
CA ASP A 444 6.25 -15.91 9.62
C ASP A 444 5.93 -17.25 10.32
N SER A 445 4.76 -17.35 10.98
CA SER A 445 4.28 -18.57 11.63
C SER A 445 3.80 -19.61 10.61
N ALA A 446 4.11 -20.88 10.86
CA ALA A 446 3.41 -21.98 10.22
C ALA A 446 1.99 -22.08 10.80
N CYS A 447 1.01 -22.52 10.01
CA CYS A 447 -0.36 -22.72 10.48
C CYS A 447 -1.01 -23.98 9.90
N VAL A 448 -2.04 -24.47 10.60
CA VAL A 448 -2.78 -25.69 10.27
C VAL A 448 -4.26 -25.37 10.14
N ILE A 449 -4.87 -25.90 9.08
CA ILE A 449 -6.31 -25.86 8.83
C ILE A 449 -6.82 -27.30 8.61
N PRO A 450 -7.82 -27.79 9.36
CA PRO A 450 -8.43 -27.17 10.55
C PRO A 450 -7.47 -27.11 11.76
N PRO A 451 -7.83 -26.40 12.85
CA PRO A 451 -7.07 -26.43 14.10
C PRO A 451 -6.79 -27.86 14.57
N TYR A 452 -5.57 -28.11 15.04
CA TYR A 452 -5.08 -29.45 15.37
C TYR A 452 -5.10 -29.74 16.88
N SER A 453 -5.02 -28.71 17.73
CA SER A 453 -4.98 -28.87 19.19
C SER A 453 -6.12 -28.16 19.91
N LEU A 454 -6.73 -27.14 19.30
CA LEU A 454 -7.80 -26.38 19.93
C LEU A 454 -9.08 -27.20 20.13
N PRO A 455 -9.66 -27.21 21.35
CA PRO A 455 -10.92 -27.90 21.62
C PRO A 455 -12.08 -27.33 20.79
N GLY A 456 -12.99 -28.21 20.34
CA GLY A 456 -14.17 -27.82 19.55
C GLY A 456 -14.98 -26.64 20.10
N PRO A 457 -15.28 -26.56 21.42
CA PRO A 457 -15.97 -25.41 22.00
C PRO A 457 -15.22 -24.08 21.84
N VAL A 458 -13.88 -24.09 21.90
CA VAL A 458 -13.04 -22.89 21.72
C VAL A 458 -13.08 -22.45 20.25
N VAL A 459 -12.98 -23.41 19.32
CA VAL A 459 -13.12 -23.12 17.88
C VAL A 459 -14.50 -22.54 17.58
N GLN A 460 -15.55 -23.02 18.25
CA GLN A 460 -16.90 -22.47 18.10
C GLN A 460 -17.02 -21.05 18.66
N GLU A 461 -16.43 -20.75 19.81
CA GLU A 461 -16.35 -19.39 20.37
C GLU A 461 -15.66 -18.42 19.41
N ILE A 462 -14.53 -18.84 18.81
CA ILE A 462 -13.80 -18.07 17.79
C ILE A 462 -14.69 -17.76 16.56
N ARG A 463 -15.45 -18.75 16.09
CA ARG A 463 -16.37 -18.58 14.95
C ARG A 463 -17.50 -17.60 15.29
N GLU A 464 -18.09 -17.72 16.48
CA GLU A 464 -19.16 -16.83 16.95
C GLU A 464 -18.68 -15.40 17.13
N ALA A 465 -17.49 -15.21 17.72
CA ALA A 465 -16.85 -13.91 17.84
C ALA A 465 -16.58 -13.27 16.47
N THR A 466 -16.07 -14.05 15.51
CA THR A 466 -15.85 -13.61 14.13
C THR A 466 -17.15 -13.14 13.48
N ILE A 467 -18.23 -13.92 13.58
CA ILE A 467 -19.54 -13.56 13.02
C ILE A 467 -20.09 -12.30 13.68
N ALA A 468 -19.98 -12.18 15.00
CA ALA A 468 -20.45 -11.01 15.74
C ALA A 468 -19.72 -9.73 15.31
N MET A 469 -18.39 -9.80 15.15
CA MET A 469 -17.59 -8.67 14.67
C MET A 469 -17.94 -8.28 13.24
N ALA A 470 -18.09 -9.24 12.31
CA ALA A 470 -18.42 -8.93 10.93
C ALA A 470 -19.78 -8.22 10.81
N ARG A 471 -20.79 -8.69 11.56
CA ARG A 471 -22.13 -8.08 11.63
C ARG A 471 -22.09 -6.68 12.22
N TYR A 472 -21.37 -6.49 13.32
CA TYR A 472 -21.26 -5.18 13.97
C TYR A 472 -20.57 -4.15 13.07
N LEU A 473 -19.48 -4.55 12.42
CA LEU A 473 -18.73 -3.71 11.48
C LEU A 473 -19.47 -3.50 10.16
N LYS A 474 -20.51 -4.29 9.87
CA LYS A 474 -21.23 -4.32 8.58
C LYS A 474 -20.28 -4.60 7.42
N VAL A 475 -19.46 -5.64 7.58
CA VAL A 475 -18.53 -6.08 6.54
C VAL A 475 -19.32 -6.52 5.31
N VAL A 476 -18.86 -6.10 4.13
CA VAL A 476 -19.35 -6.57 2.83
C VAL A 476 -18.14 -6.99 2.01
N GLY A 477 -17.98 -8.30 1.80
CA GLY A 477 -16.78 -8.91 1.24
C GLY A 477 -15.96 -9.67 2.30
N LEU A 478 -14.63 -9.59 2.19
CA LEU A 478 -13.68 -10.33 3.04
C LEU A 478 -13.42 -9.62 4.38
N MET A 479 -13.21 -10.43 5.41
CA MET A 479 -12.65 -10.02 6.69
C MET A 479 -11.74 -11.11 7.24
N ASN A 480 -10.63 -10.69 7.85
CA ASN A 480 -9.75 -11.52 8.63
C ASN A 480 -9.77 -11.08 10.10
N VAL A 481 -9.65 -12.03 11.01
CA VAL A 481 -9.57 -11.79 12.45
C VAL A 481 -8.44 -12.62 13.04
N GLN A 482 -7.64 -11.99 13.88
CA GLN A 482 -6.59 -12.67 14.65
C GLN A 482 -7.00 -12.79 16.12
N PHE A 483 -6.81 -13.97 16.67
CA PHE A 483 -7.07 -14.30 18.06
C PHE A 483 -5.82 -14.88 18.74
N ALA A 484 -5.75 -14.74 20.05
CA ALA A 484 -4.87 -15.50 20.92
C ALA A 484 -5.71 -16.33 21.89
N VAL A 485 -5.40 -17.61 22.02
CA VAL A 485 -6.05 -18.53 22.94
C VAL A 485 -5.07 -18.87 24.06
N LYS A 486 -5.41 -18.50 25.29
CA LYS A 486 -4.56 -18.74 26.46
C LYS A 486 -5.30 -19.49 27.55
N LYS A 487 -4.64 -20.49 28.14
CA LYS A 487 -5.17 -21.20 29.30
C LYS A 487 -4.89 -20.42 30.58
N GLU A 488 -5.93 -19.94 31.25
CA GLU A 488 -5.82 -19.22 32.53
C GLU A 488 -6.88 -19.76 33.49
N ASP A 489 -6.49 -19.98 34.75
CA ASP A 489 -7.36 -20.54 35.81
C ASP A 489 -8.10 -21.83 35.42
N GLY A 490 -7.47 -22.65 34.59
CA GLY A 490 -8.01 -23.93 34.12
C GLY A 490 -8.99 -23.83 32.94
N ALA A 491 -9.29 -22.62 32.44
CA ALA A 491 -10.14 -22.38 31.27
C ALA A 491 -9.32 -21.84 30.09
N MET A 492 -9.75 -22.15 28.86
CA MET A 492 -9.22 -21.51 27.65
C MET A 492 -9.94 -20.17 27.45
N ASN A 493 -9.18 -19.09 27.30
CA ASN A 493 -9.69 -17.75 27.07
C ASN A 493 -9.34 -17.30 25.65
N VAL A 494 -10.34 -16.89 24.89
CA VAL A 494 -10.18 -16.37 23.53
C VAL A 494 -10.06 -14.85 23.59
N TYR A 495 -8.91 -14.32 23.19
CA TYR A 495 -8.60 -12.90 23.13
C TYR A 495 -8.55 -12.45 21.67
N VAL A 496 -9.22 -11.34 21.33
CA VAL A 496 -9.11 -10.73 20.00
C VAL A 496 -7.87 -9.84 19.95
N LEU A 497 -7.03 -10.02 18.92
CA LEU A 497 -5.82 -9.22 18.70
C LEU A 497 -6.07 -8.06 17.73
N GLU A 498 -6.66 -8.38 16.58
CA GLU A 498 -7.03 -7.40 15.55
C GLU A 498 -8.09 -7.95 14.60
N VAL A 499 -8.75 -7.03 13.89
CA VAL A 499 -9.66 -7.32 12.78
C VAL A 499 -9.25 -6.53 11.56
N ASN A 500 -9.16 -7.21 10.43
CA ASN A 500 -8.77 -6.66 9.14
C ASN A 500 -9.96 -6.83 8.18
N PRO A 501 -10.84 -5.82 7.99
CA PRO A 501 -12.03 -5.95 7.16
C PRO A 501 -11.71 -5.79 5.66
N ARG A 502 -10.75 -6.60 5.21
CA ARG A 502 -10.17 -6.67 3.86
C ARG A 502 -9.65 -8.08 3.60
N ALA A 503 -9.10 -8.33 2.41
CA ALA A 503 -8.37 -9.55 2.15
C ALA A 503 -7.11 -9.66 3.05
N SER A 504 -6.84 -10.87 3.52
CA SER A 504 -5.60 -11.24 4.21
C SER A 504 -4.71 -12.08 3.30
N ARG A 505 -3.45 -12.25 3.70
CA ARG A 505 -2.51 -13.12 2.99
C ARG A 505 -2.88 -14.61 3.07
N THR A 506 -3.73 -15.01 4.02
CA THR A 506 -4.16 -16.40 4.21
C THR A 506 -5.29 -16.81 3.25
N VAL A 507 -5.97 -15.87 2.61
CA VAL A 507 -7.11 -16.14 1.70
C VAL A 507 -6.78 -17.18 0.60
N PRO A 508 -5.65 -17.12 -0.13
CA PRO A 508 -5.31 -18.14 -1.11
C PRO A 508 -5.09 -19.52 -0.47
N PHE A 509 -4.47 -19.58 0.71
CA PHE A 509 -4.26 -20.82 1.45
C PHE A 509 -5.59 -21.45 1.87
N VAL A 510 -6.48 -20.66 2.48
CA VAL A 510 -7.83 -21.10 2.84
C VAL A 510 -8.60 -21.59 1.62
N ALA A 511 -8.51 -20.87 0.50
CA ALA A 511 -9.19 -21.26 -0.73
C ALA A 511 -8.70 -22.62 -1.28
N LYS A 512 -7.38 -22.87 -1.23
CA LYS A 512 -6.81 -24.14 -1.68
C LYS A 512 -7.08 -25.30 -0.72
N ALA A 513 -7.01 -25.06 0.59
CA ALA A 513 -7.26 -26.09 1.59
C ALA A 513 -8.73 -26.54 1.63
N THR A 514 -9.66 -25.60 1.43
CA THR A 514 -11.11 -25.88 1.49
C THR A 514 -11.71 -26.24 0.13
N GLY A 515 -11.02 -25.93 -0.97
CA GLY A 515 -11.56 -26.05 -2.33
C GLY A 515 -12.58 -24.95 -2.69
N VAL A 516 -12.78 -23.96 -1.82
CA VAL A 516 -13.75 -22.88 -2.01
C VAL A 516 -13.04 -21.61 -2.51
N PRO A 517 -13.44 -21.00 -3.64
CA PRO A 517 -12.75 -19.82 -4.18
C PRO A 517 -13.15 -18.54 -3.42
N VAL A 518 -12.61 -18.38 -2.20
CA VAL A 518 -13.02 -17.35 -1.23
C VAL A 518 -13.03 -15.93 -1.81
N ALA A 519 -11.93 -15.49 -2.44
CA ALA A 519 -11.80 -14.15 -3.03
C ALA A 519 -12.85 -13.91 -4.13
N LYS A 520 -13.21 -14.95 -4.88
CA LYS A 520 -14.22 -14.88 -5.94
C LYS A 520 -15.61 -14.65 -5.36
N ILE A 521 -15.97 -15.40 -4.32
CA ILE A 521 -17.25 -15.24 -3.60
C ILE A 521 -17.35 -13.82 -3.05
N ALA A 522 -16.31 -13.36 -2.36
CA ALA A 522 -16.27 -12.01 -1.80
C ALA A 522 -16.38 -10.92 -2.87
N ALA A 523 -15.75 -11.09 -4.04
CA ALA A 523 -15.90 -10.15 -5.16
C ALA A 523 -17.33 -10.08 -5.69
N LYS A 524 -18.01 -11.23 -5.83
CA LYS A 524 -19.44 -11.25 -6.23
C LYS A 524 -20.31 -10.54 -5.19
N VAL A 525 -20.01 -10.75 -3.91
CA VAL A 525 -20.71 -10.09 -2.80
C VAL A 525 -20.52 -8.57 -2.84
N MET A 526 -19.29 -8.08 -3.01
CA MET A 526 -19.02 -6.65 -3.15
C MET A 526 -19.71 -6.04 -4.39
N ALA A 527 -19.94 -6.83 -5.43
CA ALA A 527 -20.68 -6.46 -6.64
C ALA A 527 -22.22 -6.64 -6.51
N GLY A 528 -22.73 -7.05 -5.34
CA GLY A 528 -24.17 -7.07 -5.03
C GLY A 528 -24.84 -8.46 -5.00
N ALA A 529 -24.08 -9.55 -5.11
CA ALA A 529 -24.62 -10.90 -4.86
C ALA A 529 -24.75 -11.19 -3.36
N THR A 530 -25.63 -12.12 -2.98
CA THR A 530 -25.71 -12.67 -1.62
C THR A 530 -24.95 -14.00 -1.51
N LEU A 531 -24.63 -14.43 -0.29
CA LEU A 531 -23.84 -15.65 -0.01
C LEU A 531 -24.49 -16.97 -0.41
#